data_AF-F4KVP4-F1
#
_entry.id   AF-F4KVP4-F1
#
_cell.length_a   1.000
_cell.length_b   1.000
_cell.length_c   1.000
_cell.angle_alpha   90.00
_cell.angle_beta   90.00
_cell.angle_gamma   90.00
#
_symmetry.space_group_name_H-M   'P 1'
#
loop_
_entity.id
_entity.type
_entity.pdbx_description
1 polymer ?
#
loop_
_entity_poly.entity_id
_entity_poly.type
_entity_poly.pdbx_seq_one_letter_code
_entity_poly.pdbx_strand_id
1 'polypeptide(L)'
;MKQQFAKQIQRSFNRALRQVDPAYFQSRRSFIHQFAGLSTGMLLGQSLLPDLARKTRVLVVGAGIAGLNAAHQLKKAGIEAPIYEASNRFGGRMMTLRNYFGPGLTTELGGEFIDAYHEDMLSLAKEFKLEIYDLREDEPTLQESLYFGGKQYTEDDLAAAIQPFIPKFRASLEKLPEDFEQLSYRDATNWQDLDQLSIPQYLDSIGVQGWLKQFYHSSMSAYYTIDAAEQSVINLFLLLGLPEPGHEHEEQEDLAEIFKIRGGSQALTEALGKSLQAQIKLGHALNEIKKHADGTYTAVFEQRGKFKSVKADYLILALPFTKLREVKTTGFDWSPVKAQCIRELGYGNGGKILFGLNERVWRKHGSHGGFNTDFPAYSGWDSSRMQAGELASLTVFGGSNIGHDAAQLNSNEILSKYMPGLDQLWPGFKAASNGKMHKFSWENYLFNLGSYTAYKPGQWSSFGGVEKEPEGNIFFAGEHCSVIFQGYMNGGAYSGRVAAESLVEKLKS
;
A
#
# COMPACT_ATOMS: atom_id res chain seq x y z
N MET A 1 1.34 0.54 -1.92
CA MET A 1 1.12 0.14 -3.31
C MET A 1 0.77 1.40 -3.93
N LYS A 2 1.64 1.78 -4.81
CA LYS A 2 1.93 3.16 -4.93
C LYS A 2 2.09 3.17 -6.44
N GLN A 3 0.86 3.26 -6.99
CA GLN A 3 0.31 2.99 -8.32
C GLN A 3 1.22 3.33 -9.50
N GLN A 4 0.81 3.01 -10.72
CA GLN A 4 1.49 3.38 -11.98
C GLN A 4 1.90 4.89 -12.00
N PHE A 5 1.24 5.73 -11.20
CA PHE A 5 1.58 7.13 -10.95
C PHE A 5 2.89 7.34 -10.15
N ALA A 6 3.19 6.50 -9.17
CA ALA A 6 4.49 6.27 -8.52
C ALA A 6 5.64 6.16 -9.52
N LYS A 7 5.46 5.17 -10.39
CA LYS A 7 6.35 4.88 -11.52
C LYS A 7 6.56 6.14 -12.38
N GLN A 8 5.51 6.90 -12.65
CA GLN A 8 5.58 8.06 -13.54
C GLN A 8 6.20 9.31 -12.90
N ILE A 9 5.85 9.62 -11.65
CA ILE A 9 6.45 10.71 -10.89
C ILE A 9 7.96 10.46 -10.74
N GLN A 10 8.35 9.29 -10.26
CA GLN A 10 9.75 8.96 -9.99
C GLN A 10 10.57 8.89 -11.27
N ARG A 11 10.10 8.21 -12.33
CA ARG A 11 10.82 8.14 -13.61
C ARG A 11 10.98 9.50 -14.25
N SER A 12 9.94 10.33 -14.27
CA SER A 12 10.02 11.65 -14.88
C SER A 12 10.90 12.59 -14.07
N PHE A 13 10.89 12.46 -12.74
CA PHE A 13 11.84 13.15 -11.86
C PHE A 13 13.28 12.72 -12.13
N ASN A 14 13.57 11.42 -12.17
CA ASN A 14 14.91 10.90 -12.45
C ASN A 14 15.40 11.27 -13.85
N ARG A 15 14.52 11.22 -14.87
CA ARG A 15 14.82 11.66 -16.24
C ARG A 15 15.16 13.16 -16.26
N ALA A 16 14.37 13.98 -15.58
CA ALA A 16 14.64 15.41 -15.45
C ALA A 16 15.92 15.71 -14.67
N LEU A 17 16.21 14.96 -13.59
CA LEU A 17 17.43 15.08 -12.80
C LEU A 17 18.68 14.79 -13.63
N ARG A 18 18.67 13.71 -14.43
CA ARG A 18 19.76 13.37 -15.37
C ARG A 18 20.04 14.50 -16.35
N GLN A 19 19.01 15.19 -16.83
CA GLN A 19 19.17 16.30 -17.77
C GLN A 19 19.75 17.56 -17.12
N VAL A 20 19.49 17.79 -15.83
CA VAL A 20 19.97 18.97 -15.08
C VAL A 20 21.37 18.76 -14.51
N ASP A 21 21.63 17.57 -13.96
CA ASP A 21 22.88 17.24 -13.28
C ASP A 21 23.31 15.81 -13.63
N PRO A 22 23.85 15.56 -14.84
CA PRO A 22 24.33 14.23 -15.24
C PRO A 22 25.42 13.70 -14.30
N ALA A 23 26.21 14.61 -13.70
CA ALA A 23 27.28 14.28 -12.77
C ALA A 23 26.77 13.85 -11.39
N TYR A 24 25.51 14.12 -11.06
CA TYR A 24 24.87 13.61 -9.84
C TYR A 24 24.99 12.10 -9.74
N PHE A 25 24.81 11.41 -10.86
CA PHE A 25 24.91 9.95 -10.95
C PHE A 25 26.36 9.46 -10.81
N GLN A 26 27.35 10.29 -11.18
CA GLN A 26 28.77 9.91 -11.26
C GLN A 26 29.61 10.29 -10.02
N SER A 27 29.15 11.22 -9.18
CA SER A 27 30.03 12.00 -8.26
C SER A 27 29.98 11.63 -6.77
N ARG A 28 29.24 10.60 -6.36
CA ARG A 28 29.29 10.09 -4.98
C ARG A 28 29.94 8.71 -4.94
N ARG A 29 31.17 8.65 -4.42
CA ARG A 29 31.99 7.44 -4.32
C ARG A 29 31.22 6.31 -3.64
N SER A 30 31.29 5.15 -4.27
CA SER A 30 30.84 3.82 -3.84
C SER A 30 30.75 3.66 -2.32
N PHE A 31 29.53 3.55 -1.81
CA PHE A 31 29.27 2.61 -0.73
C PHE A 31 28.48 1.47 -1.35
N ILE A 32 29.14 0.33 -1.53
CA ILE A 32 28.42 -0.92 -1.75
C ILE A 32 27.65 -1.12 -0.44
N HIS A 33 26.36 -0.76 -0.42
CA HIS A 33 25.47 -1.59 0.36
C HIS A 33 25.51 -2.94 -0.33
N GLN A 34 26.37 -3.80 0.22
CA GLN A 34 25.99 -5.17 0.37
C GLN A 34 24.64 -5.07 1.08
N PHE A 35 23.55 -5.08 0.32
CA PHE A 35 22.43 -5.92 0.68
C PHE A 35 22.88 -7.40 0.57
N ALA A 36 23.98 -7.74 1.25
CA ALA A 36 23.81 -8.61 2.38
C ALA A 36 22.95 -7.80 3.39
N GLY A 37 21.63 -7.68 3.22
CA GLY A 37 20.90 -8.90 3.00
C GLY A 37 21.57 -9.90 3.94
N LEU A 38 21.55 -9.64 5.23
CA LEU A 38 21.42 -10.76 6.14
C LEU A 38 20.05 -11.43 5.81
N SER A 39 19.84 -11.89 4.58
CA SER A 39 19.76 -13.31 4.30
C SER A 39 20.95 -14.07 4.95
N THR A 40 21.19 -13.89 6.25
CA THR A 40 20.75 -14.96 7.10
C THR A 40 19.25 -15.17 6.77
N GLY A 41 18.87 -16.07 5.86
CA GLY A 41 19.63 -17.28 5.59
C GLY A 41 20.03 -17.99 6.90
N MET A 42 19.59 -17.50 8.07
CA MET A 42 19.06 -18.37 9.06
C MET A 42 17.91 -19.04 8.31
N LEU A 43 18.26 -20.14 7.61
CA LEU A 43 17.86 -21.42 8.14
C LEU A 43 17.67 -21.16 9.62
N LEU A 44 16.43 -20.94 10.05
CA LEU A 44 16.03 -21.27 11.39
C LEU A 44 16.39 -22.75 11.47
N GLY A 45 17.69 -23.03 11.65
CA GLY A 45 18.19 -24.24 12.22
C GLY A 45 17.30 -24.37 13.42
N GLN A 46 16.70 -25.54 13.56
CA GLN A 46 15.82 -25.89 14.65
C GLN A 46 16.61 -25.76 15.96
N SER A 47 17.01 -24.55 16.35
CA SER A 47 17.37 -24.19 17.69
C SER A 47 16.05 -24.28 18.41
N LEU A 48 15.92 -25.39 19.11
CA LEU A 48 14.76 -25.68 19.94
C LEU A 48 14.54 -24.43 20.80
N LEU A 49 13.45 -23.71 20.52
CA LEU A 49 12.95 -22.71 21.45
C LEU A 49 12.90 -23.38 22.84
N PRO A 50 13.39 -22.73 23.91
CA PRO A 50 13.29 -23.27 25.24
C PRO A 50 11.84 -23.69 25.53
N ASP A 51 11.63 -24.70 26.37
CA ASP A 51 10.28 -25.18 26.72
C ASP A 51 9.34 -24.07 27.23
N LEU A 52 9.90 -23.00 27.80
CA LEU A 52 9.16 -21.82 28.23
C LEU A 52 8.56 -21.04 27.05
N ALA A 53 9.32 -20.84 25.97
CA ALA A 53 8.85 -20.16 24.76
C ALA A 53 7.78 -20.96 24.00
N ARG A 54 7.80 -22.30 24.12
CA ARG A 54 6.72 -23.18 23.61
C ARG A 54 5.42 -23.11 24.43
N LYS A 55 5.50 -22.67 25.70
CA LYS A 55 4.34 -22.50 26.59
C LYS A 55 3.76 -21.09 26.56
N THR A 56 4.44 -20.14 25.92
CA THR A 56 3.99 -18.76 25.77
C THR A 56 2.76 -18.66 24.87
N ARG A 57 1.73 -17.95 25.33
CA ARG A 57 0.49 -17.74 24.58
C ARG A 57 0.63 -16.49 23.73
N VAL A 58 0.81 -16.67 22.43
CA VAL A 58 0.84 -15.59 21.45
C VAL A 58 -0.50 -15.49 20.75
N LEU A 59 -1.06 -14.29 20.63
CA LEU A 59 -2.33 -14.03 19.96
C LEU A 59 -2.13 -13.05 18.80
N VAL A 60 -2.61 -13.40 17.61
CA VAL A 60 -2.62 -12.51 16.45
C VAL A 60 -4.04 -11.99 16.23
N VAL A 61 -4.19 -10.68 16.03
CA VAL A 61 -5.48 -10.03 15.77
C VAL A 61 -5.49 -9.45 14.36
N GLY A 62 -6.37 -9.97 13.51
CA GLY A 62 -6.52 -9.63 12.10
C GLY A 62 -5.92 -10.69 11.18
N ALA A 63 -6.71 -11.21 10.24
CA ALA A 63 -6.29 -12.18 9.22
C ALA A 63 -6.11 -11.53 7.84
N GLY A 64 -5.64 -10.28 7.81
CA GLY A 64 -5.03 -9.69 6.60
C GLY A 64 -3.64 -10.27 6.35
N ILE A 65 -2.98 -9.86 5.25
CA ILE A 65 -1.64 -10.36 4.89
C ILE A 65 -0.61 -10.20 6.02
N ALA A 66 -0.68 -9.13 6.81
CA ALA A 66 0.21 -8.91 7.94
C ALA A 66 0.05 -9.96 9.05
N GLY A 67 -1.17 -10.18 9.54
CA GLY A 67 -1.40 -11.17 10.59
C GLY A 67 -1.24 -12.61 10.10
N LEU A 68 -1.62 -12.89 8.85
CA LEU A 68 -1.38 -14.20 8.23
C LEU A 68 0.12 -14.49 8.10
N ASN A 69 0.92 -13.55 7.61
CA ASN A 69 2.37 -13.75 7.51
C ASN A 69 3.01 -13.82 8.90
N ALA A 70 2.61 -12.97 9.86
CA ALA A 70 3.10 -13.06 11.23
C ALA A 70 2.90 -14.46 11.84
N ALA A 71 1.69 -15.00 11.76
CA ALA A 71 1.39 -16.34 12.26
C ALA A 71 2.11 -17.44 11.47
N HIS A 72 2.33 -17.26 10.16
CA HIS A 72 3.13 -18.18 9.34
C HIS A 72 4.59 -18.24 9.79
N GLN A 73 5.21 -17.09 10.07
CA GLN A 73 6.58 -17.01 10.56
C GLN A 73 6.71 -17.58 11.99
N LEU A 74 5.76 -17.25 12.88
CA LEU A 74 5.70 -17.86 14.22
C LEU A 74 5.60 -19.40 14.15
N LYS A 75 4.75 -19.92 13.25
CA LYS A 75 4.61 -21.36 13.04
C LYS A 75 5.91 -21.99 12.54
N LYS A 76 6.65 -21.34 11.63
CA LYS A 76 7.99 -21.79 11.20
C LYS A 76 9.00 -21.81 12.35
N ALA A 77 8.88 -20.89 13.30
CA ALA A 77 9.66 -20.88 14.53
C ALA A 77 9.17 -21.90 15.59
N GLY A 78 8.08 -22.63 15.34
CA GLY A 78 7.52 -23.63 16.26
C GLY A 78 6.57 -23.06 17.32
N ILE A 79 6.06 -21.84 17.12
CA ILE A 79 5.06 -21.19 17.97
C ILE A 79 3.71 -21.20 17.24
N GLU A 80 2.73 -21.89 17.82
CA GLU A 80 1.35 -21.86 17.30
C GLU A 80 0.59 -20.68 17.92
N ALA A 81 0.10 -19.76 17.08
CA ALA A 81 -0.58 -18.55 17.51
C ALA A 81 -1.99 -18.49 16.92
N PRO A 82 -3.07 -18.56 17.73
CA PRO A 82 -4.41 -18.35 17.22
C PRO A 82 -4.57 -16.96 16.61
N ILE A 83 -5.32 -16.90 15.51
CA ILE A 83 -5.62 -15.68 14.76
C ILE A 83 -7.11 -15.38 14.92
N TYR A 84 -7.45 -14.20 15.42
CA TYR A 84 -8.84 -13.76 15.52
C TYR A 84 -9.12 -12.65 14.51
N GLU A 85 -10.12 -12.86 13.67
CA GLU A 85 -10.47 -11.99 12.54
C GLU A 85 -11.90 -11.52 12.66
N ALA A 86 -12.12 -10.22 12.51
CA ALA A 86 -13.42 -9.58 12.69
C ALA A 86 -14.43 -10.00 11.61
N SER A 87 -13.99 -10.12 10.37
CA SER A 87 -14.85 -10.48 9.24
C SER A 87 -15.05 -12.00 9.10
N ASN A 88 -15.93 -12.37 8.18
CA ASN A 88 -16.20 -13.78 7.82
C ASN A 88 -15.23 -14.31 6.75
N ARG A 89 -14.13 -13.60 6.45
CA ARG A 89 -13.10 -14.00 5.49
C ARG A 89 -11.71 -13.58 6.00
N PHE A 90 -10.67 -14.22 5.52
CA PHE A 90 -9.32 -13.69 5.62
C PHE A 90 -8.96 -12.88 4.35
N GLY A 91 -7.79 -12.27 4.35
CA GLY A 91 -7.23 -11.48 3.25
C GLY A 91 -7.25 -9.97 3.47
N GLY A 92 -8.08 -9.46 4.37
CA GLY A 92 -8.13 -8.02 4.69
C GLY A 92 -8.34 -7.17 3.43
N ARG A 93 -7.41 -6.25 3.14
CA ARG A 93 -7.44 -5.38 1.95
C ARG A 93 -6.99 -6.04 0.65
N MET A 94 -6.78 -7.36 0.63
CA MET A 94 -6.60 -8.16 -0.58
C MET A 94 -7.92 -8.85 -0.87
N MET A 95 -8.59 -8.41 -1.94
CA MET A 95 -9.93 -8.90 -2.29
C MET A 95 -10.12 -8.88 -3.80
N THR A 96 -10.43 -10.06 -4.38
CA THR A 96 -10.50 -10.27 -5.82
C THR A 96 -11.93 -10.60 -6.24
N LEU A 97 -12.47 -9.84 -7.19
CA LEU A 97 -13.65 -10.24 -7.96
C LEU A 97 -13.24 -11.25 -9.03
N ARG A 98 -13.90 -12.40 -9.06
CA ARG A 98 -13.63 -13.47 -10.03
C ARG A 98 -14.86 -13.71 -10.90
N ASN A 99 -14.65 -13.83 -12.20
CA ASN A 99 -15.68 -14.07 -13.22
C ASN A 99 -16.79 -13.01 -13.32
N TYR A 100 -16.67 -11.88 -12.61
CA TYR A 100 -17.71 -10.86 -12.56
C TYR A 100 -17.92 -10.22 -13.93
N PHE A 101 -16.84 -9.67 -14.51
CA PHE A 101 -16.87 -9.01 -15.81
C PHE A 101 -16.88 -9.98 -17.00
N GLY A 102 -16.55 -11.25 -16.78
CA GLY A 102 -16.53 -12.28 -17.81
C GLY A 102 -15.88 -13.57 -17.30
N PRO A 103 -16.19 -14.74 -17.87
CA PRO A 103 -15.54 -15.99 -17.50
C PRO A 103 -14.01 -15.89 -17.60
N GLY A 104 -13.30 -16.34 -16.58
CA GLY A 104 -11.84 -16.34 -16.51
C GLY A 104 -11.21 -15.02 -16.06
N LEU A 105 -11.97 -13.91 -16.03
CA LEU A 105 -11.43 -12.61 -15.62
C LEU A 105 -11.40 -12.44 -14.10
N THR A 106 -10.28 -11.89 -13.62
CA THR A 106 -10.12 -11.43 -12.24
C THR A 106 -9.86 -9.94 -12.18
N THR A 107 -10.51 -9.25 -11.25
CA THR A 107 -10.36 -7.80 -11.03
C THR A 107 -10.27 -7.53 -9.54
N GLU A 108 -9.28 -6.74 -9.10
CA GLU A 108 -9.08 -6.50 -7.68
C GLU A 108 -9.99 -5.41 -7.15
N LEU A 109 -10.68 -5.67 -6.03
CA LEU A 109 -11.30 -4.63 -5.19
C LEU A 109 -10.30 -3.99 -4.24
N GLY A 110 -9.21 -4.70 -3.96
CA GLY A 110 -8.15 -4.29 -3.05
C GLY A 110 -6.80 -4.14 -3.73
N GLY A 111 -5.74 -4.57 -3.04
CA GLY A 111 -4.38 -4.58 -3.58
C GLY A 111 -4.21 -5.48 -4.80
N GLU A 112 -3.39 -5.07 -5.77
CA GLU A 112 -3.23 -5.76 -7.07
C GLU A 112 -1.78 -6.07 -7.44
N PHE A 113 -0.91 -5.07 -7.40
CA PHE A 113 0.43 -5.15 -7.94
C PHE A 113 1.51 -5.54 -6.93
N ILE A 114 2.58 -6.14 -7.44
CA ILE A 114 3.80 -6.51 -6.73
C ILE A 114 4.99 -5.91 -7.50
N ASP A 115 5.92 -5.28 -6.78
CA ASP A 115 7.14 -4.67 -7.29
C ASP A 115 8.27 -5.71 -7.23
N ALA A 116 9.33 -5.52 -8.00
CA ALA A 116 10.50 -6.41 -8.04
C ALA A 116 11.21 -6.52 -6.70
N TYR A 117 11.17 -5.47 -5.89
CA TYR A 117 11.75 -5.39 -4.55
C TYR A 117 10.76 -5.75 -3.43
N HIS A 118 9.56 -6.25 -3.74
CA HIS A 118 8.63 -6.79 -2.74
C HIS A 118 8.99 -8.22 -2.33
N GLU A 119 10.14 -8.36 -1.66
CA GLU A 119 10.73 -9.64 -1.30
C GLU A 119 9.76 -10.55 -0.53
N ASP A 120 8.99 -10.01 0.41
CA ASP A 120 8.03 -10.80 1.20
C ASP A 120 6.90 -11.34 0.32
N MET A 121 6.33 -10.51 -0.56
CA MET A 121 5.26 -10.96 -1.46
C MET A 121 5.77 -12.00 -2.47
N LEU A 122 6.94 -11.76 -3.06
CA LEU A 122 7.56 -12.67 -4.04
C LEU A 122 7.98 -14.00 -3.40
N SER A 123 8.56 -13.95 -2.20
CA SER A 123 8.93 -15.15 -1.44
C SER A 123 7.72 -15.98 -1.07
N LEU A 124 6.64 -15.35 -0.60
CA LEU A 124 5.40 -16.05 -0.29
C LEU A 124 4.74 -16.61 -1.55
N ALA A 125 4.69 -15.87 -2.65
CA ALA A 125 4.18 -16.38 -3.93
C ALA A 125 4.95 -17.62 -4.40
N LYS A 126 6.28 -17.58 -4.32
CA LYS A 126 7.15 -18.73 -4.62
C LYS A 126 6.92 -19.91 -3.69
N GLU A 127 6.85 -19.67 -2.38
CA GLU A 127 6.60 -20.71 -1.37
C GLU A 127 5.29 -21.44 -1.60
N PHE A 128 4.22 -20.70 -1.91
CA PHE A 128 2.90 -21.27 -2.20
C PHE A 128 2.70 -21.66 -3.67
N LYS A 129 3.75 -21.58 -4.49
CA LYS A 129 3.76 -21.94 -5.92
C LYS A 129 2.66 -21.23 -6.71
N LEU A 130 2.45 -19.95 -6.42
CA LEU A 130 1.52 -19.11 -7.16
C LEU A 130 2.20 -18.58 -8.40
N GLU A 131 1.52 -18.70 -9.52
CA GLU A 131 1.95 -18.08 -10.77
C GLU A 131 1.75 -16.57 -10.70
N ILE A 132 2.72 -15.83 -11.22
CA ILE A 132 2.65 -14.37 -11.36
C ILE A 132 2.75 -14.01 -12.84
N TYR A 133 1.98 -13.01 -13.25
CA TYR A 133 2.19 -12.33 -14.52
C TYR A 133 3.32 -11.33 -14.36
N ASP A 134 4.24 -11.28 -15.31
CA ASP A 134 5.18 -10.17 -15.50
C ASP A 134 4.61 -9.25 -16.58
N LEU A 135 4.24 -8.03 -16.20
CA LEU A 135 3.62 -7.04 -17.08
C LEU A 135 4.60 -6.46 -18.11
N ARG A 136 5.91 -6.68 -17.93
CA ARG A 136 6.95 -6.30 -18.91
C ARG A 136 6.92 -7.19 -20.15
N GLU A 137 6.33 -8.38 -20.04
CA GLU A 137 6.12 -9.29 -21.17
C GLU A 137 4.92 -8.89 -22.06
N ASP A 138 4.16 -7.87 -21.67
CA ASP A 138 3.12 -7.29 -22.53
C ASP A 138 3.73 -6.49 -23.69
N GLU A 139 2.89 -5.98 -24.60
CA GLU A 139 3.34 -5.27 -25.79
C GLU A 139 4.14 -4.00 -25.44
N PRO A 140 5.44 -3.92 -25.79
CA PRO A 140 6.35 -2.89 -25.28
C PRO A 140 6.14 -1.50 -25.92
N THR A 141 5.41 -1.42 -27.02
CA THR A 141 5.08 -0.16 -27.70
C THR A 141 3.95 0.59 -26.99
N LEU A 142 3.14 -0.11 -26.19
CA LEU A 142 2.00 0.48 -25.50
C LEU A 142 2.46 1.38 -24.34
N GLN A 143 1.82 2.53 -24.22
CA GLN A 143 2.18 3.55 -23.23
C GLN A 143 1.06 3.80 -22.21
N GLU A 144 1.40 4.48 -21.13
CA GLU A 144 0.41 5.05 -20.22
C GLU A 144 -0.21 6.31 -20.85
N SER A 145 -1.51 6.52 -20.64
CA SER A 145 -2.22 7.68 -21.17
C SER A 145 -2.20 8.86 -20.18
N LEU A 146 -1.48 9.94 -20.53
CA LEU A 146 -1.51 11.20 -19.79
C LEU A 146 -2.38 12.22 -20.51
N TYR A 147 -3.44 12.71 -19.87
CA TYR A 147 -4.35 13.66 -20.51
C TYR A 147 -4.75 14.79 -19.56
N PHE A 148 -4.31 16.02 -19.85
CA PHE A 148 -4.58 17.18 -19.00
C PHE A 148 -4.93 18.39 -19.85
N GLY A 149 -5.91 19.18 -19.42
CA GLY A 149 -6.29 20.42 -20.10
C GLY A 149 -6.70 20.22 -21.57
N GLY A 150 -7.26 19.05 -21.91
CA GLY A 150 -7.67 18.74 -23.28
C GLY A 150 -6.54 18.25 -24.20
N LYS A 151 -5.35 17.95 -23.67
CA LYS A 151 -4.18 17.53 -24.46
C LYS A 151 -3.56 16.25 -23.89
N GLN A 152 -3.09 15.38 -24.78
CA GLN A 152 -2.28 14.23 -24.41
C GLN A 152 -0.81 14.63 -24.23
N TYR A 153 -0.17 14.12 -23.18
CA TYR A 153 1.23 14.32 -22.85
C TYR A 153 2.01 13.01 -22.92
N THR A 154 3.31 13.12 -23.15
CA THR A 154 4.27 12.01 -23.06
C THR A 154 5.05 12.07 -21.76
N GLU A 155 5.79 11.01 -21.44
CA GLU A 155 6.75 11.04 -20.33
C GLU A 155 7.86 12.09 -20.55
N ASP A 156 8.22 12.36 -21.81
CA ASP A 156 9.22 13.38 -22.13
C ASP A 156 8.68 14.80 -21.88
N ASP A 157 7.41 15.06 -22.22
CA ASP A 157 6.77 16.33 -21.88
C ASP A 157 6.73 16.53 -20.35
N LEU A 158 6.46 15.47 -19.60
CA LEU A 158 6.43 15.50 -18.14
C LEU A 158 7.82 15.73 -17.53
N ALA A 159 8.85 15.02 -18.02
CA ALA A 159 10.22 15.26 -17.59
C ALA A 159 10.66 16.70 -17.88
N ALA A 160 10.38 17.22 -19.08
CA ALA A 160 10.68 18.60 -19.45
C ALA A 160 9.95 19.62 -18.56
N ALA A 161 8.71 19.33 -18.16
CA ALA A 161 7.95 20.20 -17.26
C ALA A 161 8.47 20.17 -15.81
N ILE A 162 9.00 19.05 -15.34
CA ILE A 162 9.60 18.90 -14.00
C ILE A 162 10.98 19.55 -13.92
N GLN A 163 11.75 19.51 -15.03
CA GLN A 163 13.14 19.95 -15.11
C GLN A 163 13.46 21.28 -14.39
N PRO A 164 12.69 22.38 -14.56
CA PRO A 164 12.99 23.66 -13.93
C PRO A 164 12.90 23.64 -12.38
N PHE A 165 12.21 22.66 -11.82
CA PHE A 165 11.94 22.55 -10.39
C PHE A 165 12.89 21.59 -9.66
N ILE A 166 13.69 20.81 -10.40
CA ILE A 166 14.66 19.84 -9.84
C ILE A 166 15.54 20.44 -8.72
N PRO A 167 16.16 21.63 -8.89
CA PRO A 167 16.99 22.19 -7.81
C PRO A 167 16.22 22.46 -6.51
N LYS A 168 14.93 22.84 -6.61
CA LYS A 168 14.07 23.13 -5.45
C LYS A 168 13.60 21.86 -4.75
N PHE A 169 13.23 20.84 -5.54
CA PHE A 169 12.94 19.51 -5.02
C PHE A 169 14.15 18.93 -4.29
N ARG A 170 15.33 18.98 -4.91
CA ARG A 170 16.58 18.45 -4.32
C ARG A 170 16.91 19.13 -3.00
N ALA A 171 16.89 20.46 -2.96
CA ALA A 171 17.15 21.22 -1.73
C ALA A 171 16.17 20.89 -0.59
N SER A 172 14.97 20.38 -0.90
CA SER A 172 13.99 19.94 0.10
C SER A 172 14.23 18.49 0.52
N LEU A 173 14.51 17.60 -0.44
CA LEU A 173 14.87 16.20 -0.20
C LEU A 173 16.13 16.05 0.65
N GLU A 174 17.14 16.90 0.43
CA GLU A 174 18.42 16.91 1.19
C GLU A 174 18.25 17.28 2.67
N LYS A 175 17.06 17.76 3.10
CA LYS A 175 16.76 17.97 4.52
C LYS A 175 16.28 16.70 5.24
N LEU A 176 15.82 15.71 4.49
CA LEU A 176 15.34 14.44 5.01
C LEU A 176 16.52 13.47 5.22
N PRO A 177 16.35 12.45 6.08
CA PRO A 177 17.29 11.33 6.13
C PRO A 177 17.48 10.70 4.74
N GLU A 178 18.71 10.29 4.42
CA GLU A 178 19.03 9.58 3.17
C GLU A 178 18.27 8.25 3.08
N ASP A 179 18.23 7.52 4.19
CA ASP A 179 17.38 6.34 4.37
C ASP A 179 16.06 6.74 5.00
N PHE A 180 14.98 6.68 4.21
CA PHE A 180 13.64 7.02 4.68
C PHE A 180 13.12 6.09 5.78
N GLU A 181 13.67 4.90 6.02
CA GLU A 181 13.31 4.09 7.19
C GLU A 181 13.67 4.77 8.52
N GLN A 182 14.60 5.74 8.48
CA GLN A 182 15.03 6.55 9.62
C GLN A 182 14.15 7.79 9.83
N LEU A 183 13.12 8.02 8.99
CA LEU A 183 12.14 9.06 9.26
C LEU A 183 11.44 8.78 10.59
N SER A 184 11.66 9.68 11.53
CA SER A 184 11.25 9.53 12.91
C SER A 184 10.88 10.89 13.49
N TYR A 185 9.78 10.93 14.24
CA TYR A 185 9.37 12.13 14.98
C TYR A 185 10.43 12.62 15.98
N ARG A 186 11.34 11.73 16.40
CA ARG A 186 12.42 12.06 17.35
C ARG A 186 13.54 12.90 16.73
N ASP A 187 13.67 12.85 15.40
CA ASP A 187 14.76 13.47 14.64
C ASP A 187 14.22 14.38 13.52
N ALA A 188 13.16 15.14 13.85
CA ALA A 188 12.41 15.94 12.88
C ALA A 188 12.88 17.40 12.69
N THR A 189 13.81 17.89 13.53
CA THR A 189 14.18 19.32 13.61
C THR A 189 14.53 19.94 12.25
N ASN A 190 15.20 19.21 11.36
CA ASN A 190 15.67 19.74 10.07
C ASN A 190 14.59 19.82 8.99
N TRP A 191 13.48 19.09 9.15
CA TRP A 191 12.46 18.91 8.11
C TRP A 191 11.02 19.10 8.60
N GLN A 192 10.81 19.36 9.89
CA GLN A 192 9.47 19.58 10.46
C GLN A 192 8.68 20.68 9.73
N ASP A 193 9.35 21.74 9.25
CA ASP A 193 8.70 22.82 8.50
C ASP A 193 8.17 22.32 7.15
N LEU A 194 8.85 21.37 6.51
CA LEU A 194 8.35 20.71 5.31
C LEU A 194 7.11 19.88 5.66
N ASP A 195 7.13 19.16 6.77
CA ASP A 195 5.99 18.34 7.17
C ASP A 195 4.73 19.17 7.46
N GLN A 196 4.84 20.44 7.82
CA GLN A 196 3.68 21.34 7.98
C GLN A 196 3.01 21.72 6.66
N LEU A 197 3.68 21.52 5.51
CA LEU A 197 3.13 21.87 4.21
C LEU A 197 2.33 20.71 3.62
N SER A 198 1.16 21.03 3.08
CA SER A 198 0.50 20.12 2.16
C SER A 198 1.22 20.08 0.81
N ILE A 199 0.99 19.03 0.03
CA ILE A 199 1.55 18.90 -1.33
C ILE A 199 1.28 20.13 -2.19
N PRO A 200 0.03 20.62 -2.36
CA PRO A 200 -0.22 21.79 -3.19
C PRO A 200 0.41 23.07 -2.62
N GLN A 201 0.47 23.24 -1.29
CA GLN A 201 1.14 24.39 -0.66
C GLN A 201 2.63 24.42 -0.98
N TYR A 202 3.30 23.26 -0.92
CA TYR A 202 4.69 23.16 -1.32
C TYR A 202 4.88 23.44 -2.82
N LEU A 203 4.08 22.82 -3.68
CA LEU A 203 4.14 23.03 -5.13
C LEU A 203 3.95 24.51 -5.50
N ASP A 204 3.02 25.21 -4.84
CA ASP A 204 2.82 26.65 -4.99
C ASP A 204 4.06 27.45 -4.55
N SER A 205 4.67 27.09 -3.42
CA SER A 205 5.86 27.79 -2.90
C SER A 205 7.07 27.70 -3.85
N ILE A 206 7.15 26.65 -4.66
CA ILE A 206 8.22 26.47 -5.65
C ILE A 206 7.82 26.93 -7.06
N GLY A 207 6.57 27.35 -7.26
CA GLY A 207 6.04 27.91 -8.51
C GLY A 207 5.53 26.87 -9.52
N VAL A 208 5.21 25.65 -9.09
CA VAL A 208 4.59 24.64 -9.96
C VAL A 208 3.12 25.00 -10.20
N GLN A 209 2.72 25.08 -11.47
CA GLN A 209 1.40 25.53 -11.89
C GLN A 209 0.88 24.77 -13.12
N GLY A 210 -0.36 25.06 -13.52
CA GLY A 210 -0.97 24.50 -14.73
C GLY A 210 -1.12 22.98 -14.67
N TRP A 211 -0.96 22.33 -15.83
CA TRP A 211 -1.17 20.89 -15.98
C TRP A 211 -0.23 20.06 -15.09
N LEU A 212 1.00 20.52 -14.83
CA LEU A 212 1.94 19.81 -13.95
C LEU A 212 1.42 19.77 -12.50
N LYS A 213 0.79 20.86 -12.02
CA LYS A 213 0.17 20.87 -10.68
C LYS A 213 -1.02 19.92 -10.62
N GLN A 214 -1.84 19.86 -11.68
CA GLN A 214 -2.97 18.92 -11.78
C GLN A 214 -2.50 17.47 -11.86
N PHE A 215 -1.38 17.22 -12.56
CA PHE A 215 -0.72 15.93 -12.59
C PHE A 215 -0.28 15.48 -11.18
N TYR A 216 0.37 16.34 -10.40
CA TYR A 216 0.72 16.00 -9.02
C TYR A 216 -0.52 15.81 -8.14
N HIS A 217 -1.56 16.64 -8.29
CA HIS A 217 -2.80 16.50 -7.52
C HIS A 217 -3.49 15.16 -7.79
N SER A 218 -3.77 14.83 -9.05
CA SER A 218 -4.40 13.57 -9.48
C SER A 218 -3.58 12.36 -9.06
N SER A 219 -2.27 12.37 -9.36
CA SER A 219 -1.34 11.29 -9.00
C SER A 219 -1.33 11.06 -7.50
N MET A 220 -1.05 12.08 -6.70
CA MET A 220 -0.91 11.92 -5.24
C MET A 220 -2.25 11.58 -4.59
N SER A 221 -3.36 12.10 -5.12
CA SER A 221 -4.70 11.80 -4.60
C SER A 221 -5.12 10.36 -4.86
N ALA A 222 -4.79 9.83 -6.04
CA ALA A 222 -4.99 8.42 -6.32
C ALA A 222 -4.08 7.57 -5.43
N TYR A 223 -2.81 7.95 -5.35
CA TYR A 223 -1.77 7.15 -4.76
C TYR A 223 -1.93 6.84 -3.27
N TYR A 224 -2.14 7.88 -2.45
CA TYR A 224 -2.43 7.75 -1.03
C TYR A 224 -3.93 7.69 -0.73
N THR A 225 -4.77 7.71 -1.76
CA THR A 225 -6.22 7.60 -1.65
C THR A 225 -6.85 8.63 -0.71
N ILE A 226 -6.28 9.83 -0.69
CA ILE A 226 -6.78 11.00 0.05
C ILE A 226 -6.41 12.23 -0.78
N ASP A 227 -7.17 13.32 -0.72
CA ASP A 227 -6.85 14.51 -1.50
C ASP A 227 -5.42 15.00 -1.24
N ALA A 228 -4.68 15.37 -2.29
CA ALA A 228 -3.31 15.87 -2.17
C ALA A 228 -3.20 17.09 -1.24
N ALA A 229 -4.26 17.90 -1.11
CA ALA A 229 -4.32 19.03 -0.18
C ALA A 229 -4.36 18.62 1.29
N GLU A 230 -4.72 17.37 1.60
CA GLU A 230 -4.73 16.82 2.97
C GLU A 230 -3.47 16.03 3.32
N GLN A 231 -2.53 15.89 2.38
CA GLN A 231 -1.31 15.10 2.55
C GLN A 231 -0.13 15.99 2.91
N SER A 232 0.71 15.56 3.84
CA SER A 232 2.04 16.14 4.04
C SER A 232 2.86 16.02 2.75
N VAL A 233 3.64 17.04 2.39
CA VAL A 233 4.56 16.97 1.24
C VAL A 233 5.63 15.88 1.40
N ILE A 234 5.95 15.45 2.62
CA ILE A 234 6.86 14.33 2.85
C ILE A 234 6.41 13.08 2.08
N ASN A 235 5.10 12.88 1.94
CA ASN A 235 4.52 11.80 1.16
C ASN A 235 4.92 11.82 -0.32
N LEU A 236 5.09 13.01 -0.92
CA LEU A 236 5.62 13.18 -2.28
C LEU A 236 7.13 12.90 -2.32
N PHE A 237 7.88 13.35 -1.32
CA PHE A 237 9.32 13.15 -1.24
C PHE A 237 9.73 11.68 -1.11
N LEU A 238 8.92 10.89 -0.39
CA LEU A 238 9.06 9.43 -0.37
C LEU A 238 9.00 8.79 -1.77
N LEU A 239 8.51 9.50 -2.79
CA LEU A 239 8.32 8.98 -4.16
C LEU A 239 9.36 9.44 -5.13
N LEU A 240 9.71 10.72 -5.01
CA LEU A 240 10.80 11.25 -5.78
C LEU A 240 12.06 10.48 -5.38
N GLY A 241 12.31 10.34 -4.07
CA GLY A 241 13.58 9.85 -3.56
C GLY A 241 14.75 10.63 -4.15
N LEU A 242 15.96 10.29 -3.76
CA LEU A 242 17.12 10.59 -4.58
C LEU A 242 17.70 9.24 -5.00
N PRO A 243 18.05 9.03 -6.29
CA PRO A 243 18.62 7.77 -6.71
C PRO A 243 19.93 7.51 -5.95
N GLU A 244 20.10 6.28 -5.46
CA GLU A 244 21.31 5.91 -4.73
C GLU A 244 22.54 5.95 -5.66
N PRO A 245 23.70 6.41 -5.16
CA PRO A 245 24.94 6.42 -5.93
C PRO A 245 25.31 5.02 -6.46
N GLY A 246 25.81 4.94 -7.71
CA GLY A 246 26.25 3.68 -8.34
C GLY A 246 25.16 2.93 -9.12
N HIS A 247 23.91 3.38 -9.08
CA HIS A 247 22.80 2.85 -9.90
C HIS A 247 22.65 3.64 -11.23
N GLU A 248 23.78 4.07 -11.80
CA GLU A 248 23.87 4.93 -12.99
C GLU A 248 23.14 4.32 -14.22
N HIS A 249 23.07 2.98 -14.26
CA HIS A 249 22.48 2.18 -15.33
C HIS A 249 21.04 1.71 -15.09
N GLU A 250 20.36 2.11 -14.01
CA GLU A 250 18.92 1.87 -13.82
C GLU A 250 18.04 2.75 -14.75
N GLU A 251 18.48 2.97 -15.99
CA GLU A 251 17.62 3.47 -17.06
C GLU A 251 16.68 2.38 -17.60
N GLN A 252 16.92 1.10 -17.30
CA GLN A 252 16.41 0.03 -18.18
C GLN A 252 15.36 -0.93 -17.63
N GLU A 253 15.17 -1.09 -16.33
CA GLU A 253 14.17 -2.05 -15.84
C GLU A 253 13.08 -1.37 -15.03
N ASP A 254 11.86 -1.49 -15.53
CA ASP A 254 10.65 -1.22 -14.77
C ASP A 254 10.61 -2.20 -13.59
N LEU A 255 10.77 -1.71 -12.36
CA LEU A 255 10.82 -2.55 -11.16
C LEU A 255 9.60 -2.35 -10.24
N ALA A 256 8.77 -1.32 -10.48
CA ALA A 256 7.57 -1.06 -9.69
C ALA A 256 6.32 -1.57 -10.40
N GLU A 257 5.43 -2.25 -9.66
CA GLU A 257 4.12 -2.72 -10.15
C GLU A 257 4.13 -3.63 -11.38
N ILE A 258 5.24 -4.33 -11.58
CA ILE A 258 5.46 -5.17 -12.74
C ILE A 258 4.87 -6.58 -12.59
N PHE A 259 4.48 -6.99 -11.39
CA PHE A 259 3.93 -8.32 -11.16
C PHE A 259 2.48 -8.29 -10.68
N LYS A 260 1.72 -9.31 -11.09
CA LYS A 260 0.37 -9.61 -10.58
C LYS A 260 0.25 -11.09 -10.29
N ILE A 261 -0.51 -11.48 -9.26
CA ILE A 261 -0.79 -12.91 -9.03
C ILE A 261 -1.87 -13.38 -9.98
N ARG A 262 -1.60 -14.47 -10.72
CA ARG A 262 -2.59 -15.12 -11.58
C ARG A 262 -3.76 -15.64 -10.73
N GLY A 263 -4.98 -15.30 -11.13
CA GLY A 263 -6.19 -15.62 -10.34
C GLY A 263 -6.49 -14.63 -9.20
N GLY A 264 -5.69 -13.56 -9.11
CA GLY A 264 -5.86 -12.42 -8.22
C GLY A 264 -5.04 -12.49 -6.92
N SER A 265 -4.75 -11.32 -6.36
CA SER A 265 -3.89 -11.16 -5.18
C SER A 265 -4.44 -11.92 -3.96
N GLN A 266 -5.77 -12.04 -3.84
CA GLN A 266 -6.42 -12.79 -2.77
C GLN A 266 -5.97 -14.26 -2.73
N ALA A 267 -5.53 -14.85 -3.85
CA ALA A 267 -5.02 -16.22 -3.90
C ALA A 267 -3.86 -16.47 -2.92
N LEU A 268 -3.01 -15.46 -2.67
CA LEU A 268 -1.93 -15.57 -1.69
C LEU A 268 -2.44 -15.68 -0.26
N THR A 269 -3.40 -14.83 0.09
CA THR A 269 -4.02 -14.87 1.42
C THR A 269 -4.89 -16.11 1.61
N GLU A 270 -5.43 -16.67 0.53
CA GLU A 270 -6.12 -17.98 0.54
C GLU A 270 -5.15 -19.13 0.78
N ALA A 271 -3.96 -19.11 0.18
CA ALA A 271 -2.95 -20.13 0.39
C ALA A 271 -2.42 -20.11 1.84
N LEU A 272 -2.09 -18.93 2.37
CA LEU A 272 -1.72 -18.72 3.78
C LEU A 272 -2.87 -19.11 4.73
N GLY A 273 -4.09 -18.65 4.45
CA GLY A 273 -5.26 -18.96 5.26
C GLY A 273 -5.51 -20.47 5.37
N LYS A 274 -5.33 -21.21 4.27
CA LYS A 274 -5.42 -22.69 4.26
C LYS A 274 -4.31 -23.33 5.09
N SER A 275 -3.06 -22.87 4.99
CA SER A 275 -1.94 -23.45 5.76
C SER A 275 -2.06 -23.21 7.27
N LEU A 276 -2.85 -22.21 7.67
CA LEU A 276 -3.10 -21.79 9.06
C LEU A 276 -4.54 -22.07 9.53
N GLN A 277 -5.34 -22.81 8.77
CA GLN A 277 -6.81 -22.91 8.97
C GLN A 277 -7.22 -23.29 10.40
N ALA A 278 -6.47 -24.17 11.06
CA ALA A 278 -6.75 -24.59 12.45
C ALA A 278 -6.62 -23.45 13.48
N GLN A 279 -5.75 -22.47 13.20
CA GLN A 279 -5.44 -21.33 14.07
C GLN A 279 -6.44 -20.17 13.89
N ILE A 280 -7.13 -20.08 12.74
CA ILE A 280 -7.98 -18.94 12.39
C ILE A 280 -9.38 -19.06 12.99
N LYS A 281 -9.85 -17.98 13.63
CA LYS A 281 -11.20 -17.80 14.17
C LYS A 281 -11.82 -16.55 13.54
N LEU A 282 -12.69 -16.76 12.54
CA LEU A 282 -13.42 -15.71 11.82
C LEU A 282 -14.62 -15.19 12.62
N GLY A 283 -15.09 -13.99 12.31
CA GLY A 283 -16.26 -13.36 12.92
C GLY A 283 -16.06 -12.95 14.38
N HIS A 284 -14.83 -12.65 14.79
CA HIS A 284 -14.45 -12.26 16.15
C HIS A 284 -13.75 -10.89 16.12
N ALA A 285 -14.49 -9.81 16.37
CA ALA A 285 -13.96 -8.46 16.39
C ALA A 285 -13.30 -8.15 17.74
N LEU A 286 -12.06 -7.67 17.75
CA LEU A 286 -11.42 -7.25 19.01
C LEU A 286 -12.18 -6.03 19.57
N ASN A 287 -12.61 -6.14 20.82
CA ASN A 287 -13.38 -5.09 21.51
C ASN A 287 -12.60 -4.46 22.66
N GLU A 288 -11.84 -5.26 23.41
CA GLU A 288 -11.10 -4.77 24.59
C GLU A 288 -9.79 -5.53 24.78
N ILE A 289 -8.74 -4.83 25.23
CA ILE A 289 -7.48 -5.42 25.72
C ILE A 289 -7.35 -5.06 27.20
N LYS A 290 -7.24 -6.09 28.05
CA LYS A 290 -6.99 -5.94 29.49
C LYS A 290 -5.55 -6.33 29.79
N LYS A 291 -4.82 -5.49 30.53
CA LYS A 291 -3.52 -5.85 31.12
C LYS A 291 -3.73 -6.22 32.59
N HIS A 292 -3.14 -7.32 33.01
CA HIS A 292 -3.22 -7.84 34.38
C HIS A 292 -1.96 -7.49 35.18
N ALA A 293 -2.06 -7.58 36.50
CA ALA A 293 -0.95 -7.29 37.41
C ALA A 293 0.26 -8.23 37.23
N ASP A 294 0.04 -9.45 36.72
CA ASP A 294 1.10 -10.41 36.38
C ASP A 294 1.79 -10.11 35.04
N GLY A 295 1.41 -9.01 34.37
CA GLY A 295 1.96 -8.59 33.08
C GLY A 295 1.33 -9.28 31.86
N THR A 296 0.44 -10.25 32.07
CA THR A 296 -0.29 -10.91 30.98
C THR A 296 -1.47 -10.07 30.50
N TYR A 297 -2.06 -10.47 29.38
CA TYR A 297 -3.17 -9.78 28.76
C TYR A 297 -4.40 -10.67 28.61
N THR A 298 -5.56 -10.05 28.47
CA THR A 298 -6.78 -10.68 27.97
C THR A 298 -7.39 -9.84 26.87
N ALA A 299 -7.48 -10.41 25.68
CA ALA A 299 -8.23 -9.86 24.57
C ALA A 299 -9.68 -10.33 24.65
N VAL A 300 -10.62 -9.39 24.59
CA VAL A 300 -12.06 -9.67 24.55
C VAL A 300 -12.55 -9.44 23.14
N PHE A 301 -13.13 -10.48 22.53
CA PHE A 301 -13.67 -10.45 21.18
C PHE A 301 -15.19 -10.46 21.20
N GLU A 302 -15.79 -9.59 20.42
CA GLU A 302 -17.22 -9.59 20.11
C GLU A 302 -17.50 -10.54 18.92
N GLN A 303 -18.56 -11.32 19.04
CA GLN A 303 -19.09 -12.19 18.00
C GLN A 303 -20.62 -12.27 18.14
N ARG A 304 -21.35 -11.63 17.22
CA ARG A 304 -22.83 -11.68 17.15
C ARG A 304 -23.50 -11.29 18.49
N GLY A 305 -23.04 -10.21 19.11
CA GLY A 305 -23.49 -9.68 20.39
C GLY A 305 -22.94 -10.40 21.62
N LYS A 306 -22.12 -11.46 21.45
CA LYS A 306 -21.51 -12.21 22.56
C LYS A 306 -20.04 -11.87 22.68
N PHE A 307 -19.53 -11.89 23.90
CA PHE A 307 -18.13 -11.61 24.19
C PHE A 307 -17.36 -12.87 24.58
N LYS A 308 -16.17 -13.04 24.03
CA LYS A 308 -15.24 -14.14 24.32
C LYS A 308 -13.90 -13.59 24.76
N SER A 309 -13.44 -14.01 25.95
CA SER A 309 -12.14 -13.63 26.49
C SER A 309 -11.06 -14.66 26.14
N VAL A 310 -9.90 -14.19 25.72
CA VAL A 310 -8.73 -15.01 25.37
C VAL A 310 -7.52 -14.45 26.09
N LYS A 311 -6.86 -15.28 26.92
CA LYS A 311 -5.62 -14.89 27.60
C LYS A 311 -4.45 -14.98 26.63
N ALA A 312 -3.55 -14.03 26.70
CA ALA A 312 -2.32 -13.98 25.92
C ALA A 312 -1.18 -13.39 26.77
N ASP A 313 0.04 -13.84 26.53
CA ASP A 313 1.25 -13.25 27.12
C ASP A 313 1.79 -12.14 26.19
N TYR A 314 1.59 -12.33 24.89
CA TYR A 314 1.96 -11.39 23.82
C TYR A 314 0.82 -11.25 22.81
N LEU A 315 0.66 -10.05 22.27
CA LEU A 315 -0.26 -9.78 21.15
C LEU A 315 0.50 -9.26 19.95
N ILE A 316 0.11 -9.70 18.76
CA ILE A 316 0.42 -9.02 17.50
C ILE A 316 -0.88 -8.41 16.97
N LEU A 317 -0.98 -7.09 17.01
CA LEU A 317 -2.10 -6.33 16.51
C LEU A 317 -1.88 -6.02 15.02
N ALA A 318 -2.55 -6.76 14.15
CA ALA A 318 -2.47 -6.67 12.69
C ALA A 318 -3.74 -6.06 12.04
N LEU A 319 -4.47 -5.26 12.82
CA LEU A 319 -5.64 -4.49 12.40
C LEU A 319 -5.25 -3.01 12.15
N PRO A 320 -5.94 -2.28 11.25
CA PRO A 320 -5.65 -0.88 11.02
C PRO A 320 -5.98 -0.02 12.26
N PHE A 321 -5.27 1.10 12.44
CA PHE A 321 -5.49 1.98 13.57
C PHE A 321 -6.88 2.62 13.60
N THR A 322 -7.53 2.77 12.45
CA THR A 322 -8.96 3.14 12.36
C THR A 322 -9.85 2.24 13.20
N LYS A 323 -9.58 0.93 13.28
CA LYS A 323 -10.29 -0.02 14.14
C LYS A 323 -9.71 -0.08 15.55
N LEU A 324 -8.39 0.06 15.69
CA LEU A 324 -7.76 0.06 17.01
C LEU A 324 -8.26 1.23 17.90
N ARG A 325 -8.62 2.37 17.30
CA ARG A 325 -9.26 3.51 17.97
C ARG A 325 -10.52 3.14 18.77
N GLU A 326 -11.25 2.12 18.32
CA GLU A 326 -12.49 1.67 18.95
C GLU A 326 -12.25 0.61 20.04
N VAL A 327 -11.03 0.05 20.11
CA VAL A 327 -10.68 -0.98 21.09
C VAL A 327 -10.43 -0.34 22.44
N LYS A 328 -11.19 -0.76 23.44
CA LYS A 328 -10.99 -0.32 24.82
C LYS A 328 -9.72 -0.91 25.42
N THR A 329 -8.91 -0.11 26.10
CA THR A 329 -7.82 -0.60 26.98
C THR A 329 -8.27 -0.57 28.43
N THR A 330 -7.81 -1.51 29.24
CA THR A 330 -8.10 -1.56 30.68
C THR A 330 -6.91 -2.09 31.45
N GLY A 331 -6.53 -1.41 32.53
CA GLY A 331 -5.33 -1.73 33.31
C GLY A 331 -4.03 -1.21 32.69
N PHE A 332 -4.11 -0.44 31.61
CA PHE A 332 -2.99 0.31 31.01
C PHE A 332 -3.51 1.40 30.07
N ASP A 333 -2.67 2.41 29.86
CA ASP A 333 -2.83 3.43 28.83
C ASP A 333 -1.67 3.34 27.85
N TRP A 334 -1.90 3.73 26.60
CA TRP A 334 -0.83 3.89 25.63
C TRP A 334 0.08 5.05 26.05
N SER A 335 1.36 4.98 25.71
CA SER A 335 2.26 6.13 25.80
C SER A 335 1.67 7.32 25.05
N PRO A 336 1.86 8.58 25.50
CA PRO A 336 1.18 9.73 24.90
C PRO A 336 1.33 9.85 23.38
N VAL A 337 2.54 9.58 22.86
CA VAL A 337 2.83 9.61 21.42
C VAL A 337 2.16 8.45 20.67
N LYS A 338 2.12 7.23 21.25
CA LYS A 338 1.39 6.10 20.67
C LYS A 338 -0.12 6.36 20.65
N ALA A 339 -0.66 6.90 21.75
CA ALA A 339 -2.06 7.27 21.85
C ALA A 339 -2.44 8.31 20.79
N GLN A 340 -1.58 9.31 20.57
CA GLN A 340 -1.75 10.30 19.51
C GLN A 340 -1.72 9.65 18.12
N CYS A 341 -0.69 8.84 17.82
CA CYS A 341 -0.57 8.13 16.55
C CYS A 341 -1.82 7.28 16.25
N ILE A 342 -2.24 6.42 17.19
CA ILE A 342 -3.43 5.58 17.03
C ILE A 342 -4.65 6.44 16.71
N ARG A 343 -4.86 7.54 17.45
CA ARG A 343 -6.01 8.43 17.29
C ARG A 343 -6.00 9.20 15.97
N GLU A 344 -4.85 9.70 15.55
CA GLU A 344 -4.77 10.77 14.55
C GLU A 344 -4.20 10.34 13.20
N LEU A 345 -3.44 9.23 13.14
CA LEU A 345 -2.79 8.76 11.91
C LEU A 345 -3.77 8.80 10.72
N GLY A 346 -3.39 9.53 9.67
CA GLY A 346 -4.27 9.73 8.53
C GLY A 346 -4.51 8.44 7.74
N TYR A 347 -5.74 8.29 7.23
CA TYR A 347 -6.13 7.23 6.31
C TYR A 347 -6.91 7.86 5.17
N GLY A 348 -6.67 7.37 3.97
CA GLY A 348 -7.49 7.65 2.81
C GLY A 348 -8.84 6.95 2.83
N ASN A 349 -9.67 7.28 1.86
CA ASN A 349 -10.99 6.70 1.63
C ASN A 349 -11.03 5.85 0.35
N GLY A 350 -9.91 5.21 0.02
CA GLY A 350 -9.70 4.55 -1.27
C GLY A 350 -10.89 3.75 -1.78
N GLY A 351 -11.22 3.97 -3.05
CA GLY A 351 -12.28 3.27 -3.75
C GLY A 351 -11.88 2.88 -5.17
N LYS A 352 -12.68 1.97 -5.73
CA LYS A 352 -12.57 1.48 -7.09
C LYS A 352 -13.93 1.57 -7.76
N ILE A 353 -13.92 2.09 -8.98
CA ILE A 353 -15.03 1.98 -9.92
C ILE A 353 -14.52 1.15 -11.10
N LEU A 354 -15.23 0.08 -11.42
CA LEU A 354 -14.76 -0.99 -12.27
C LEU A 354 -15.71 -1.18 -13.45
N PHE A 355 -15.20 -1.17 -14.67
CA PHE A 355 -16.00 -1.31 -15.88
C PHE A 355 -15.63 -2.58 -16.65
N GLY A 356 -16.62 -3.38 -17.02
CA GLY A 356 -16.45 -4.54 -17.91
C GLY A 356 -16.58 -4.15 -19.38
N LEU A 357 -15.69 -4.70 -20.20
CA LEU A 357 -15.67 -4.45 -21.64
C LEU A 357 -15.56 -5.76 -22.44
N ASN A 358 -16.01 -5.72 -23.69
CA ASN A 358 -15.89 -6.81 -24.65
C ASN A 358 -14.52 -6.84 -25.36
N GLU A 359 -13.75 -5.75 -25.26
CA GLU A 359 -12.42 -5.63 -25.85
C GLU A 359 -11.54 -4.64 -25.05
N ARG A 360 -10.22 -4.74 -25.20
CA ARG A 360 -9.23 -3.79 -24.67
C ARG A 360 -9.11 -2.55 -25.57
N VAL A 361 -10.14 -1.72 -25.58
CA VAL A 361 -10.26 -0.56 -26.49
C VAL A 361 -9.03 0.37 -26.49
N TRP A 362 -8.38 0.56 -25.34
CA TRP A 362 -7.19 1.40 -25.17
C TRP A 362 -6.01 0.97 -26.05
N ARG A 363 -5.90 -0.32 -26.40
CA ARG A 363 -4.80 -0.82 -27.24
C ARG A 363 -4.84 -0.22 -28.65
N LYS A 364 -6.03 0.07 -29.19
CA LYS A 364 -6.21 0.74 -30.50
C LYS A 364 -5.69 2.18 -30.49
N HIS A 365 -5.49 2.75 -29.31
CA HIS A 365 -5.01 4.10 -29.07
C HIS A 365 -3.57 4.11 -28.56
N GLY A 366 -2.82 3.01 -28.74
CA GLY A 366 -1.42 2.89 -28.34
C GLY A 366 -1.20 2.84 -26.82
N SER A 367 -2.23 2.50 -26.05
CA SER A 367 -2.19 2.47 -24.59
C SER A 367 -2.25 1.06 -24.02
N HIS A 368 -1.56 0.82 -22.89
CA HIS A 368 -1.70 -0.42 -22.11
C HIS A 368 -2.88 -0.33 -21.11
N GLY A 369 -3.68 0.73 -21.17
CA GLY A 369 -4.87 0.95 -20.35
C GLY A 369 -4.59 1.58 -18.98
N GLY A 370 -3.33 1.90 -18.67
CA GLY A 370 -2.97 2.80 -17.58
C GLY A 370 -3.26 4.24 -17.98
N PHE A 371 -3.76 5.06 -17.05
CA PHE A 371 -4.06 6.45 -17.35
C PHE A 371 -4.02 7.37 -16.13
N ASN A 372 -3.69 8.64 -16.40
CA ASN A 372 -3.77 9.74 -15.46
C ASN A 372 -4.33 10.99 -16.15
N THR A 373 -5.34 11.61 -15.56
CA THR A 373 -6.08 12.72 -16.18
C THR A 373 -6.60 13.76 -15.19
N ASP A 374 -7.10 14.88 -15.72
CA ASP A 374 -7.90 15.87 -15.00
C ASP A 374 -9.42 15.64 -15.06
N PHE A 375 -9.88 14.50 -15.62
CA PHE A 375 -11.29 14.10 -15.63
C PHE A 375 -11.74 13.59 -14.26
N PRO A 376 -13.06 13.42 -13.98
CA PRO A 376 -13.51 12.72 -12.77
C PRO A 376 -12.85 11.33 -12.58
N ALA A 377 -12.53 10.66 -13.69
CA ALA A 377 -11.65 9.50 -13.71
C ALA A 377 -10.18 9.97 -13.63
N TYR A 378 -9.71 10.38 -12.46
CA TYR A 378 -8.33 10.87 -12.31
C TYR A 378 -7.32 9.84 -12.76
N SER A 379 -7.52 8.58 -12.40
CA SER A 379 -6.49 7.58 -12.63
C SER A 379 -7.04 6.16 -12.63
N GLY A 380 -6.28 5.24 -13.24
CA GLY A 380 -6.68 3.84 -13.31
C GLY A 380 -5.82 2.99 -14.23
N TRP A 381 -6.21 1.73 -14.39
CA TRP A 381 -5.46 0.74 -15.15
C TRP A 381 -6.32 -0.39 -15.71
N ASP A 382 -5.77 -1.10 -16.70
CA ASP A 382 -6.30 -2.38 -17.20
C ASP A 382 -6.08 -3.49 -16.17
N SER A 383 -7.11 -3.84 -15.40
CA SER A 383 -7.06 -4.98 -14.49
C SER A 383 -7.02 -6.34 -15.21
N SER A 384 -7.40 -6.39 -16.48
CA SER A 384 -7.32 -7.58 -17.34
C SER A 384 -5.99 -7.72 -18.09
N ARG A 385 -5.02 -6.83 -17.86
CA ARG A 385 -3.70 -6.89 -18.49
C ARG A 385 -3.04 -8.25 -18.27
N MET A 386 -2.49 -8.84 -19.33
CA MET A 386 -1.92 -10.20 -19.42
C MET A 386 -2.91 -11.36 -19.21
N GLN A 387 -4.17 -11.12 -18.85
CA GLN A 387 -5.17 -12.20 -18.75
C GLN A 387 -5.63 -12.65 -20.14
N ALA A 388 -5.89 -13.95 -20.31
CA ALA A 388 -6.29 -14.52 -21.59
C ALA A 388 -7.67 -14.04 -22.08
N GLY A 389 -7.86 -14.04 -23.41
CA GLY A 389 -9.12 -13.68 -24.06
C GLY A 389 -9.30 -12.18 -24.29
N GLU A 390 -10.39 -11.82 -24.98
CA GLU A 390 -10.66 -10.43 -25.42
C GLU A 390 -11.39 -9.58 -24.37
N LEU A 391 -12.14 -10.21 -23.47
CA LEU A 391 -12.88 -9.51 -22.42
C LEU A 391 -11.89 -8.72 -21.55
N ALA A 392 -12.32 -7.53 -21.14
CA ALA A 392 -11.48 -6.65 -20.36
C ALA A 392 -12.20 -6.08 -19.15
N SER A 393 -11.41 -5.62 -18.18
CA SER A 393 -11.90 -4.85 -17.03
C SER A 393 -10.99 -3.66 -16.78
N LEU A 394 -11.54 -2.45 -16.79
CA LEU A 394 -10.83 -1.24 -16.40
C LEU A 394 -11.12 -0.92 -14.93
N THR A 395 -10.07 -0.65 -14.16
CA THR A 395 -10.18 -0.07 -12.82
C THR A 395 -9.95 1.43 -12.89
N VAL A 396 -10.92 2.22 -12.44
CA VAL A 396 -10.73 3.63 -12.05
C VAL A 396 -10.49 3.66 -10.54
N PHE A 397 -9.38 4.23 -10.11
CA PHE A 397 -8.89 4.14 -8.75
C PHE A 397 -8.57 5.51 -8.16
N GLY A 398 -8.88 5.68 -6.87
CA GLY A 398 -8.33 6.78 -6.09
C GLY A 398 -9.05 6.94 -4.77
N GLY A 399 -8.70 8.01 -4.06
CA GLY A 399 -9.49 8.51 -2.94
C GLY A 399 -10.09 9.87 -3.26
N SER A 400 -10.46 10.61 -2.23
CA SER A 400 -11.25 11.83 -2.36
C SER A 400 -12.55 11.54 -3.14
N ASN A 401 -12.69 12.05 -4.37
CA ASN A 401 -13.87 11.91 -5.21
C ASN A 401 -14.20 10.45 -5.55
N ILE A 402 -13.24 9.60 -5.92
CA ILE A 402 -13.51 8.22 -6.39
C ILE A 402 -13.97 7.34 -5.24
N GLY A 403 -13.32 7.46 -4.08
CA GLY A 403 -13.73 6.80 -2.84
C GLY A 403 -15.16 7.18 -2.47
N HIS A 404 -15.42 8.48 -2.40
CA HIS A 404 -16.73 9.04 -2.08
C HIS A 404 -17.81 8.62 -3.08
N ASP A 405 -17.53 8.72 -4.39
CA ASP A 405 -18.48 8.36 -5.44
C ASP A 405 -18.78 6.85 -5.40
N ALA A 406 -17.77 6.01 -5.22
CA ALA A 406 -17.95 4.57 -5.07
C ALA A 406 -18.83 4.23 -3.86
N ALA A 407 -18.77 5.01 -2.78
CA ALA A 407 -19.67 4.88 -1.65
C ALA A 407 -21.08 5.39 -1.92
N GLN A 408 -21.23 6.60 -2.45
CA GLN A 408 -22.50 7.35 -2.41
C GLN A 408 -23.33 7.23 -3.70
N LEU A 409 -22.69 7.22 -4.87
CA LEU A 409 -23.41 7.31 -6.14
C LEU A 409 -23.95 5.97 -6.61
N ASN A 410 -25.16 5.95 -7.16
CA ASN A 410 -25.71 4.75 -7.81
C ASN A 410 -25.08 4.52 -9.20
N SER A 411 -25.40 3.38 -9.83
CA SER A 411 -24.77 2.99 -11.09
C SER A 411 -25.00 3.96 -12.24
N ASN A 412 -26.19 4.57 -12.35
CA ASN A 412 -26.49 5.51 -13.42
C ASN A 412 -25.74 6.83 -13.25
N GLU A 413 -25.58 7.29 -12.00
CA GLU A 413 -24.80 8.48 -11.67
C GLU A 413 -23.32 8.27 -12.00
N ILE A 414 -22.76 7.10 -11.65
CA ILE A 414 -21.39 6.72 -12.01
C ILE A 414 -21.21 6.70 -13.53
N LEU A 415 -22.10 6.05 -14.28
CA LEU A 415 -22.00 6.01 -15.74
C LEU A 415 -22.07 7.43 -16.34
N SER A 416 -22.97 8.28 -15.84
CA SER A 416 -23.11 9.65 -16.34
C SER A 416 -21.87 10.50 -16.06
N LYS A 417 -21.20 10.28 -14.91
CA LYS A 417 -20.04 11.06 -14.48
C LYS A 417 -18.72 10.60 -15.13
N TYR A 418 -18.49 9.29 -15.25
CA TYR A 418 -17.18 8.74 -15.62
C TYR A 418 -17.08 8.36 -17.09
N MET A 419 -18.17 7.90 -17.72
CA MET A 419 -18.13 7.36 -19.08
C MET A 419 -17.75 8.38 -20.16
N PRO A 420 -18.21 9.65 -20.11
CA PRO A 420 -17.81 10.65 -21.09
C PRO A 420 -16.29 10.90 -21.14
N GLY A 421 -15.64 11.00 -19.97
CA GLY A 421 -14.20 11.19 -19.89
C GLY A 421 -13.40 9.99 -20.39
N LEU A 422 -13.85 8.77 -20.08
CA LEU A 422 -13.22 7.55 -20.58
C LEU A 422 -13.39 7.37 -22.10
N ASP A 423 -14.54 7.74 -22.66
CA ASP A 423 -14.78 7.73 -24.10
C ASP A 423 -14.03 8.85 -24.83
N GLN A 424 -13.81 9.99 -24.16
CA GLN A 424 -12.93 11.04 -24.67
C GLN A 424 -11.45 10.61 -24.66
N LEU A 425 -11.00 9.94 -23.59
CA LEU A 425 -9.64 9.41 -23.48
C LEU A 425 -9.37 8.31 -24.51
N TRP A 426 -10.31 7.39 -24.68
CA TRP A 426 -10.25 6.30 -25.63
C TRP A 426 -11.54 6.22 -26.44
N PRO A 427 -11.63 6.91 -27.58
CA PRO A 427 -12.80 6.88 -28.45
C PRO A 427 -13.25 5.45 -28.75
N GLY A 428 -14.51 5.15 -28.43
CA GLY A 428 -15.10 3.81 -28.54
C GLY A 428 -15.22 3.07 -27.21
N PHE A 429 -14.72 3.62 -26.09
CA PHE A 429 -14.84 3.02 -24.76
C PHE A 429 -16.28 2.70 -24.39
N LYS A 430 -17.21 3.63 -24.64
CA LYS A 430 -18.64 3.42 -24.35
C LYS A 430 -19.22 2.28 -25.18
N ALA A 431 -18.82 2.17 -26.45
CA ALA A 431 -19.29 1.12 -27.36
C ALA A 431 -18.70 -0.27 -26.98
N ALA A 432 -17.50 -0.30 -26.43
CA ALA A 432 -16.84 -1.51 -25.97
C ALA A 432 -17.40 -2.05 -24.64
N SER A 433 -18.19 -1.27 -23.89
CA SER A 433 -18.78 -1.70 -22.62
C SER A 433 -19.66 -2.94 -22.79
N ASN A 434 -19.51 -3.91 -21.88
CA ASN A 434 -20.38 -5.09 -21.83
C ASN A 434 -21.57 -4.92 -20.86
N GLY A 435 -21.82 -3.69 -20.38
CA GLY A 435 -22.92 -3.35 -19.48
C GLY A 435 -22.69 -3.70 -18.01
N LYS A 436 -21.58 -4.36 -17.66
CA LYS A 436 -21.25 -4.69 -16.27
C LYS A 436 -20.39 -3.61 -15.64
N MET A 437 -20.72 -3.26 -14.41
CA MET A 437 -19.96 -2.30 -13.61
C MET A 437 -19.98 -2.73 -12.13
N HIS A 438 -18.91 -2.46 -11.41
CA HIS A 438 -18.86 -2.63 -9.96
C HIS A 438 -18.24 -1.41 -9.28
N LYS A 439 -18.59 -1.16 -8.02
CA LYS A 439 -17.98 -0.11 -7.21
C LYS A 439 -17.69 -0.62 -5.82
N PHE A 440 -16.58 -0.18 -5.24
CA PHE A 440 -16.17 -0.57 -3.90
C PHE A 440 -15.44 0.58 -3.21
N SER A 441 -15.76 0.84 -1.95
CA SER A 441 -15.10 1.87 -1.12
C SER A 441 -14.68 1.26 0.22
N TRP A 442 -13.40 1.45 0.57
CA TRP A 442 -12.84 0.97 1.84
C TRP A 442 -13.28 1.82 3.04
N GLU A 443 -13.78 3.04 2.80
CA GLU A 443 -14.28 3.93 3.86
C GLU A 443 -15.52 3.36 4.55
N ASN A 444 -16.38 2.66 3.80
CA ASN A 444 -17.60 2.04 4.29
C ASN A 444 -17.42 0.57 4.67
N TYR A 445 -16.23 0.00 4.45
CA TYR A 445 -15.99 -1.39 4.83
C TYR A 445 -15.76 -1.47 6.34
N LEU A 446 -16.73 -2.04 7.06
CA LEU A 446 -16.87 -2.03 8.53
C LEU A 446 -15.59 -2.37 9.31
N PHE A 447 -14.75 -3.24 8.77
CA PHE A 447 -13.55 -3.74 9.42
C PHE A 447 -12.26 -3.01 9.01
N ASN A 448 -12.37 -1.97 8.19
CA ASN A 448 -11.25 -1.17 7.71
C ASN A 448 -11.46 0.32 7.95
N LEU A 449 -12.63 0.87 7.60
CA LEU A 449 -12.97 2.29 7.75
C LEU A 449 -11.92 3.23 7.15
N GLY A 450 -11.35 2.84 6.01
CA GLY A 450 -10.29 3.59 5.34
C GLY A 450 -9.24 2.71 4.65
N SER A 451 -8.58 3.31 3.67
CA SER A 451 -7.40 2.79 3.00
C SER A 451 -6.79 3.91 2.18
N TYR A 452 -5.48 3.96 1.98
CA TYR A 452 -4.43 3.39 2.81
C TYR A 452 -3.99 4.41 3.86
N THR A 453 -2.99 4.09 4.67
CA THR A 453 -2.41 5.10 5.55
C THR A 453 -1.76 6.21 4.73
N ALA A 454 -2.01 7.44 5.15
CA ALA A 454 -1.51 8.64 4.49
C ALA A 454 -1.29 9.72 5.56
N TYR A 455 -0.05 10.10 5.78
CA TYR A 455 0.29 11.11 6.77
C TYR A 455 -0.20 12.49 6.32
N LYS A 456 -0.92 13.17 7.20
CA LYS A 456 -1.38 14.55 7.01
C LYS A 456 -0.28 15.54 7.45
N PRO A 457 -0.36 16.83 7.08
CA PRO A 457 0.60 17.82 7.53
C PRO A 457 0.84 17.78 9.05
N GLY A 458 2.11 17.76 9.44
CA GLY A 458 2.60 17.72 10.82
C GLY A 458 2.60 16.34 11.48
N GLN A 459 2.09 15.30 10.83
CA GLN A 459 2.00 13.96 11.43
C GLN A 459 3.34 13.23 11.46
N TRP A 460 4.20 13.43 10.47
CA TRP A 460 5.51 12.76 10.44
C TRP A 460 6.37 13.26 11.59
N SER A 461 6.42 14.57 11.80
CA SER A 461 7.20 15.19 12.88
C SER A 461 6.57 15.03 14.25
N SER A 462 5.27 14.70 14.35
CA SER A 462 4.59 14.49 15.64
C SER A 462 4.71 13.06 16.15
N PHE A 463 4.62 12.07 15.26
CA PHE A 463 4.61 10.66 15.67
C PHE A 463 5.10 9.66 14.61
N GLY A 464 5.63 10.10 13.47
CA GLY A 464 6.16 9.20 12.44
C GLY A 464 7.20 8.21 12.98
N GLY A 465 7.05 6.94 12.63
CA GLY A 465 7.89 5.85 13.09
C GLY A 465 7.38 5.15 14.35
N VAL A 466 6.55 5.80 15.18
CA VAL A 466 6.07 5.18 16.43
C VAL A 466 5.12 4.02 16.13
N GLU A 467 4.40 4.03 15.01
CA GLU A 467 3.36 3.07 14.66
C GLU A 467 3.84 1.61 14.65
N LYS A 468 5.11 1.36 14.27
CA LYS A 468 5.73 0.01 14.28
C LYS A 468 6.28 -0.42 15.64
N GLU A 469 6.52 0.52 16.55
CA GLU A 469 7.19 0.24 17.83
C GLU A 469 6.31 -0.58 18.77
N PRO A 470 6.81 -1.69 19.33
CA PRO A 470 6.08 -2.44 20.36
C PRO A 470 5.85 -1.59 21.61
N GLU A 471 4.72 -1.82 22.29
CA GLU A 471 4.46 -1.23 23.61
C GLU A 471 4.17 -2.33 24.63
N GLY A 472 5.09 -2.52 25.58
CA GLY A 472 5.08 -3.66 26.49
C GLY A 472 5.26 -5.00 25.75
N ASN A 473 4.23 -5.85 25.78
CA ASN A 473 4.21 -7.13 25.05
C ASN A 473 3.20 -7.11 23.88
N ILE A 474 2.86 -5.91 23.42
CA ILE A 474 1.98 -5.68 22.28
C ILE A 474 2.85 -5.23 21.10
N PHE A 475 2.88 -6.04 20.05
CA PHE A 475 3.55 -5.77 18.79
C PHE A 475 2.52 -5.33 17.75
N PHE A 476 2.95 -4.51 16.79
CA PHE A 476 2.07 -3.95 15.76
C PHE A 476 2.52 -4.42 14.37
N ALA A 477 1.56 -4.71 13.51
CA ALA A 477 1.80 -5.10 12.14
C ALA A 477 0.68 -4.54 11.23
N GLY A 478 0.97 -4.47 9.94
CA GLY A 478 0.10 -3.85 8.95
C GLY A 478 0.89 -2.90 8.06
N GLU A 479 0.36 -2.57 6.88
CA GLU A 479 1.05 -1.66 5.96
C GLU A 479 1.39 -0.30 6.58
N HIS A 480 0.60 0.15 7.55
CA HIS A 480 0.85 1.39 8.28
C HIS A 480 2.12 1.34 9.13
N CYS A 481 2.55 0.14 9.56
CA CYS A 481 3.79 -0.10 10.30
C CYS A 481 5.03 -0.24 9.40
N SER A 482 4.90 -0.01 8.09
CA SER A 482 6.03 0.05 7.16
C SER A 482 6.18 1.47 6.64
N VAL A 483 7.38 2.03 6.74
CA VAL A 483 7.67 3.38 6.24
C VAL A 483 7.82 3.35 4.72
N ILE A 484 8.69 2.47 4.20
CA ILE A 484 9.00 2.39 2.77
C ILE A 484 7.94 1.67 1.93
N PHE A 485 7.19 0.73 2.53
CA PHE A 485 6.11 0.01 1.86
C PHE A 485 4.72 0.35 2.42
N GLN A 486 4.54 1.58 2.91
CA GLN A 486 3.23 2.04 3.36
C GLN A 486 2.17 1.93 2.24
N GLY A 487 0.98 1.44 2.60
CA GLY A 487 -0.13 1.16 1.69
C GLY A 487 0.08 -0.05 0.77
N TYR A 488 1.17 -0.83 0.88
CA TYR A 488 1.41 -2.02 0.06
C TYR A 488 0.93 -3.32 0.72
N MET A 489 0.62 -4.31 -0.10
CA MET A 489 0.55 -5.70 0.37
C MET A 489 1.89 -6.12 0.98
N ASN A 490 3.01 -5.72 0.36
CA ASN A 490 4.34 -5.97 0.88
C ASN A 490 4.57 -5.32 2.25
N GLY A 491 4.19 -4.06 2.47
CA GLY A 491 4.30 -3.45 3.80
C GLY A 491 3.52 -4.19 4.87
N GLY A 492 2.37 -4.76 4.50
CA GLY A 492 1.65 -5.69 5.36
C GLY A 492 2.43 -6.98 5.61
N ALA A 493 2.86 -7.68 4.57
CA ALA A 493 3.62 -8.93 4.70
C ALA A 493 4.91 -8.74 5.50
N TYR A 494 5.71 -7.74 5.13
CA TYR A 494 6.95 -7.30 5.77
C TYR A 494 6.76 -7.03 7.25
N SER A 495 5.86 -6.10 7.63
CA SER A 495 5.62 -5.77 9.03
C SER A 495 5.10 -6.96 9.84
N GLY A 496 4.33 -7.86 9.21
CA GLY A 496 3.91 -9.12 9.81
C GLY A 496 5.10 -10.03 10.15
N ARG A 497 6.02 -10.20 9.21
CA ARG A 497 7.26 -10.96 9.44
C ARG A 497 8.13 -10.32 10.51
N VAL A 498 8.41 -9.01 10.40
CA VAL A 498 9.23 -8.28 11.37
C VAL A 498 8.64 -8.37 12.78
N ALA A 499 7.33 -8.19 12.96
CA ALA A 499 6.69 -8.33 14.27
C ALA A 499 6.85 -9.74 14.86
N ALA A 500 6.75 -10.78 14.03
CA ALA A 500 6.97 -12.17 14.45
C ALA A 500 8.43 -12.45 14.81
N GLU A 501 9.38 -11.98 14.00
CA GLU A 501 10.82 -12.12 14.23
C GLU A 501 11.25 -11.41 15.52
N SER A 502 10.84 -10.16 15.72
CA SER A 502 11.11 -9.41 16.95
C SER A 502 10.51 -10.07 18.19
N LEU A 503 9.32 -10.68 18.07
CA LEU A 503 8.74 -11.45 19.17
C LEU A 503 9.57 -12.71 19.46
N VAL A 504 9.98 -13.46 18.44
CA VAL A 504 10.82 -14.65 18.59
C VAL A 504 12.16 -14.30 19.25
N GLU A 505 12.79 -13.20 18.87
CA GLU A 505 14.01 -12.70 19.50
C GLU A 505 13.78 -12.37 20.98
N LYS A 506 12.69 -11.67 21.29
CA LYS A 506 12.30 -11.36 22.67
C LYS A 506 12.03 -12.60 23.52
N LEU A 507 11.62 -13.71 22.93
CA LEU A 507 11.42 -14.99 23.65
C LEU A 507 12.71 -15.79 23.84
N LYS A 508 13.79 -15.43 23.13
CA LYS A 508 15.12 -16.03 23.27
C LYS A 508 15.99 -15.29 24.29
N SER A 509 15.78 -13.98 24.46
CA SER A 509 16.38 -13.16 25.52
C SER A 509 15.74 -13.45 26.88
#